data_AF-A0A2G9WWE0-F1
#
_entry.id   AF-A0A2G9WWE0-F1
#
_cell.length_a   1.000
_cell.length_b   1.000
_cell.length_c   1.000
_cell.angle_alpha   90.00
_cell.angle_beta   90.00
_cell.angle_gamma   90.00
#
_symmetry.space_group_name_H-M   'P 1'
#
loop_
_entity.id
_entity.type
_entity.pdbx_description
1 polymer ?
#
loop_
_entity_poly.entity_id
_entity_poly.type
_entity_poly.pdbx_seq_one_letter_code
_entity_poly.pdbx_strand_id
1 'polypeptide(L)'
;MALAGVVNLEGILTHRSFRRAGAQRRARPLALCLPTPGMIAVNRWLPERPMSTRLVRSALLAAVLAGPMVLMAVQGHAADMVKVELDQARIYRLAAPASTIVIGNPAIADATLQDAQTLIVTGRAYGQTNLIVLDEQGETITDVQLAVLAASENLVTVYKGAKRQSLSCLPECQPTAVPGDDSEHFGGILGQVAQHNGAGSSSPATASTGGTGGGTANASAQAAPASQ
;
A
#
# COMPACT_ATOMS: atom_id res chain seq x y z
N MET A 1 15.26 -61.71 31.77
CA MET A 1 14.81 -60.90 32.93
C MET A 1 14.13 -59.67 32.35
N ALA A 2 12.80 -59.61 32.47
CA ALA A 2 11.85 -58.49 32.27
C ALA A 2 11.96 -57.66 30.96
N LEU A 3 11.00 -57.77 30.01
CA LEU A 3 9.72 -57.00 29.90
C LEU A 3 9.96 -55.53 29.52
N ALA A 4 9.23 -54.83 28.65
CA ALA A 4 8.10 -55.00 27.74
C ALA A 4 7.91 -53.62 27.07
N GLY A 5 7.26 -53.52 25.89
CA GLY A 5 6.81 -52.19 25.41
C GLY A 5 6.61 -51.99 23.92
N VAL A 6 5.93 -52.91 23.23
CA VAL A 6 5.26 -52.60 21.94
C VAL A 6 3.79 -52.42 22.27
N VAL A 7 3.24 -51.22 22.01
CA VAL A 7 1.78 -51.03 22.01
C VAL A 7 1.42 -50.23 20.77
N ASN A 8 0.84 -50.96 19.83
CA ASN A 8 0.00 -50.49 18.73
C ASN A 8 -1.43 -50.36 19.28
N LEU A 9 -2.16 -49.30 18.93
CA LEU A 9 -3.62 -49.36 18.96
C LEU A 9 -4.25 -48.38 17.96
N GLU A 10 -4.89 -48.98 16.97
CA GLU A 10 -5.83 -48.39 16.03
C GLU A 10 -7.07 -47.83 16.72
N GLY A 11 -7.72 -46.88 16.04
CA GLY A 11 -9.17 -46.67 16.14
C GLY A 11 -9.61 -45.40 16.84
N ILE A 12 -10.28 -44.52 16.09
CA ILE A 12 -11.72 -44.23 16.25
C ILE A 12 -12.10 -43.12 15.24
N LEU A 13 -12.76 -43.56 14.17
CA LEU A 13 -13.64 -42.73 13.35
C LEU A 13 -14.85 -42.33 14.18
N THR A 14 -15.07 -41.04 14.40
CA THR A 14 -16.41 -40.55 14.75
C THR A 14 -16.68 -39.21 14.08
N HIS A 15 -17.49 -39.28 13.03
CA HIS A 15 -18.26 -38.18 12.46
C HIS A 15 -18.88 -37.30 13.56
N ARG A 16 -18.47 -36.04 13.64
CA ARG A 16 -19.26 -34.98 14.30
C ARG A 16 -19.74 -33.99 13.26
N SER A 17 -20.90 -34.31 12.70
CA SER A 17 -21.77 -33.41 11.97
C SER A 17 -22.17 -32.22 12.87
N PHE A 18 -21.52 -31.09 12.69
CA PHE A 18 -21.87 -29.85 13.36
C PHE A 18 -22.98 -29.14 12.59
N ARG A 19 -24.23 -29.47 12.91
CA ARG A 19 -25.41 -28.65 12.55
C ARG A 19 -25.35 -27.36 13.35
N ARG A 20 -24.85 -26.27 12.73
CA ARG A 20 -25.16 -24.92 13.20
C ARG A 20 -26.43 -24.44 12.51
N ALA A 21 -27.54 -24.58 13.24
CA ALA A 21 -28.74 -23.79 13.02
C ALA A 21 -28.46 -22.33 13.41
N GLY A 22 -28.90 -21.39 12.59
CA GLY A 22 -28.93 -19.97 12.96
C GLY A 22 -28.56 -19.04 11.81
N ALA A 23 -29.56 -18.58 11.05
CA ALA A 23 -29.54 -17.25 10.45
C ALA A 23 -30.96 -16.90 9.97
N GLN A 24 -31.63 -16.07 10.77
CA GLN A 24 -32.90 -15.45 10.49
C GLN A 24 -32.83 -14.65 9.18
N ARG A 25 -33.56 -15.07 8.14
CA ARG A 25 -33.84 -14.22 6.98
C ARG A 25 -35.08 -13.40 7.26
N ARG A 26 -34.91 -12.28 7.98
CA ARG A 26 -35.88 -11.18 7.91
C ARG A 26 -35.58 -10.39 6.63
N ALA A 27 -36.40 -10.60 5.62
CA ALA A 27 -36.47 -9.74 4.45
C ALA A 27 -36.82 -8.31 4.91
N ARG A 28 -35.92 -7.36 4.65
CA ARG A 28 -36.20 -5.92 4.69
C ARG A 28 -35.99 -5.36 3.28
N PRO A 29 -36.84 -4.43 2.84
CA PRO A 29 -37.14 -4.20 1.44
C PRO A 29 -36.02 -3.46 0.71
N LEU A 30 -35.81 -3.82 -0.56
CA LEU A 30 -35.08 -2.99 -1.53
C LEU A 30 -35.82 -1.66 -1.68
N ALA A 31 -35.32 -0.62 -1.02
CA ALA A 31 -35.58 0.76 -1.41
C ALA A 31 -34.57 1.12 -2.51
N LEU A 32 -35.04 1.10 -3.76
CA LEU A 32 -34.36 1.71 -4.89
C LEU A 32 -34.25 3.23 -4.64
N CYS A 33 -33.10 3.71 -4.17
CA CYS A 33 -32.70 5.09 -4.36
C CYS A 33 -32.11 5.22 -5.76
N LEU A 34 -32.94 5.57 -6.74
CA LEU A 34 -32.42 6.08 -8.02
C LEU A 34 -31.81 7.47 -7.77
N PRO A 35 -30.59 7.74 -8.27
CA PRO A 35 -30.10 9.10 -8.39
C PRO A 35 -30.87 9.80 -9.52
N THR A 36 -31.60 10.85 -9.19
CA THR A 36 -32.20 11.78 -10.16
C THR A 36 -31.08 12.54 -10.87
N PRO A 37 -30.93 12.43 -12.21
CA PRO A 37 -30.01 13.28 -12.95
C PRO A 37 -30.54 14.72 -12.99
N GLY A 38 -29.76 15.62 -12.39
CA GLY A 38 -29.95 17.07 -12.48
C GLY A 38 -29.82 17.53 -13.93
N MET A 39 -30.96 17.91 -14.54
CA MET A 39 -30.97 18.77 -15.70
C MET A 39 -30.78 20.22 -15.23
N ILE A 40 -29.58 20.73 -15.48
CA ILE A 40 -29.30 22.17 -15.53
C ILE A 40 -29.97 22.69 -16.80
N ALA A 41 -31.19 23.22 -16.67
CA ALA A 41 -31.85 23.97 -17.73
C ALA A 41 -31.63 25.48 -17.50
N VAL A 42 -30.54 25.99 -18.06
CA VAL A 42 -30.29 27.43 -18.22
C VAL A 42 -31.06 27.88 -19.47
N ASN A 43 -32.22 28.52 -19.27
CA ASN A 43 -32.70 29.71 -20.00
C ASN A 43 -34.20 29.87 -19.78
N ARG A 44 -34.55 30.53 -18.68
CA ARG A 44 -35.88 31.10 -18.49
C ARG A 44 -35.89 32.49 -19.11
N TRP A 45 -36.44 32.60 -20.31
CA TRP A 45 -36.90 33.86 -20.88
C TRP A 45 -37.91 34.49 -19.91
N LEU A 46 -37.55 35.60 -19.25
CA LEU A 46 -38.51 36.42 -18.51
C LEU A 46 -39.19 37.39 -19.51
N PRO A 47 -40.53 37.38 -19.62
CA PRO A 47 -41.25 38.49 -20.21
C PRO A 47 -41.33 39.64 -19.19
N GLU A 48 -40.80 40.79 -19.59
CA GLU A 48 -40.94 42.10 -18.94
C GLU A 48 -42.43 42.39 -18.64
N ARG A 49 -42.78 42.53 -17.35
CA ARG A 49 -44.10 43.03 -16.93
C ARG A 49 -43.93 44.45 -16.39
N PRO A 50 -44.56 45.47 -16.98
CA PRO A 50 -44.47 46.83 -16.45
C PRO A 50 -45.21 46.90 -15.11
N MET A 51 -44.44 47.13 -14.05
CA MET A 51 -44.95 47.21 -12.69
C MET A 51 -45.61 48.58 -12.45
N SER A 52 -46.92 48.56 -12.21
CA SER A 52 -47.71 49.71 -11.78
C SER A 52 -47.19 50.26 -10.45
N THR A 53 -46.74 51.52 -10.46
CA THR A 53 -45.99 52.21 -9.39
C THR A 53 -46.82 52.65 -8.16
N ARG A 54 -48.00 52.09 -7.91
CA ARG A 54 -48.93 52.63 -6.88
C ARG A 54 -49.09 51.81 -5.60
N LEU A 55 -48.31 50.75 -5.36
CA LEU A 55 -48.46 49.91 -4.16
C LEU A 55 -47.14 49.63 -3.42
N VAL A 56 -46.23 50.61 -3.33
CA VAL A 56 -44.90 50.46 -2.69
C VAL A 56 -44.83 51.05 -1.26
N ARG A 57 -45.95 51.52 -0.68
CA ARG A 57 -45.89 52.29 0.59
C ARG A 57 -46.43 51.63 1.86
N SER A 58 -46.91 50.39 1.82
CA SER A 58 -47.59 49.78 2.98
C SER A 58 -47.09 48.39 3.40
N ALA A 59 -45.85 48.03 3.04
CA ALA A 59 -45.24 46.75 3.46
C ALA A 59 -43.88 46.91 4.15
N LEU A 60 -43.69 47.97 4.95
CA LEU A 60 -42.40 48.31 5.58
C LEU A 60 -42.33 48.06 7.10
N LEU A 61 -43.23 47.28 7.70
CA LEU A 61 -43.30 47.16 9.17
C LEU A 61 -43.43 45.74 9.76
N ALA A 62 -43.17 44.67 9.01
CA ALA A 62 -43.33 43.31 9.54
C ALA A 62 -42.27 42.29 9.10
N ALA A 63 -40.98 42.66 9.07
CA ALA A 63 -39.89 41.73 8.75
C ALA A 63 -38.61 42.04 9.55
N VAL A 64 -38.61 41.87 10.87
CA VAL A 64 -37.42 42.10 11.74
C VAL A 64 -37.10 40.90 12.66
N LEU A 65 -37.68 39.70 12.47
CA LEU A 65 -37.46 38.57 13.41
C LEU A 65 -36.94 37.26 12.79
N ALA A 66 -36.40 37.27 11.57
CA ALA A 66 -35.71 36.11 11.00
C ALA A 66 -34.18 36.29 11.13
N GLY A 67 -33.63 35.89 12.27
CA GLY A 67 -32.17 35.90 12.51
C GLY A 67 -31.45 34.89 11.60
N PRO A 68 -30.25 35.22 11.07
CA PRO A 68 -29.51 34.32 10.20
C PRO A 68 -28.96 33.14 11.00
N MET A 69 -29.46 31.94 10.71
CA MET A 69 -28.93 30.69 11.23
C MET A 69 -27.59 30.42 10.54
N VAL A 70 -26.48 30.72 11.22
CA VAL A 70 -25.13 30.47 10.69
C VAL A 70 -24.87 28.96 10.74
N LEU A 71 -24.90 28.29 9.58
CA LEU A 71 -24.42 26.92 9.44
C LEU A 71 -22.90 26.91 9.64
N MET A 72 -22.44 26.42 10.79
CA MET A 72 -21.04 26.06 11.01
C MET A 72 -20.74 24.79 10.20
N ALA A 73 -20.02 24.93 9.09
CA ALA A 73 -19.48 23.78 8.38
C ALA A 73 -18.35 23.17 9.21
N VAL A 74 -18.60 22.00 9.80
CA VAL A 74 -17.54 21.15 10.39
C VAL A 74 -16.68 20.64 9.25
N GLN A 75 -15.44 21.14 9.15
CA GLN A 75 -14.43 20.53 8.31
C GLN A 75 -13.92 19.28 9.01
N GLY A 76 -14.30 18.10 8.50
CA GLY A 76 -13.70 16.84 8.92
C GLY A 76 -12.22 16.86 8.58
N HIS A 77 -11.37 16.69 9.60
CA HIS A 77 -9.93 16.49 9.40
C HIS A 77 -9.76 15.11 8.74
N ALA A 78 -9.44 15.11 7.45
CA ALA A 78 -8.92 13.90 6.82
C ALA A 78 -7.61 13.56 7.54
N ALA A 79 -7.48 12.32 8.01
CA ALA A 79 -6.21 11.84 8.56
C ALA A 79 -5.10 12.05 7.52
N ASP A 80 -4.04 12.76 7.90
CA ASP A 80 -2.90 12.98 7.01
C ASP A 80 -2.29 11.61 6.65
N MET A 81 -2.34 11.27 5.36
CA MET A 81 -1.82 10.02 4.84
C MET A 81 -0.53 10.30 4.07
N VAL A 82 0.55 9.64 4.48
CA VAL A 82 1.83 9.69 3.79
C VAL A 82 1.73 8.82 2.54
N LYS A 83 1.85 9.42 1.37
CA LYS A 83 1.81 8.72 0.08
C LYS A 83 3.20 8.69 -0.53
N VAL A 84 3.69 7.49 -0.82
CA VAL A 84 4.96 7.26 -1.50
C VAL A 84 4.71 6.37 -2.71
N GLU A 85 5.40 6.64 -3.81
CA GLU A 85 5.31 5.80 -5.00
C GLU A 85 6.24 4.60 -4.86
N LEU A 86 5.85 3.48 -5.46
CA LEU A 86 6.68 2.29 -5.52
C LEU A 86 8.05 2.61 -6.15
N ASP A 87 9.12 2.05 -5.57
CA ASP A 87 10.51 2.20 -6.02
C ASP A 87 11.01 3.66 -5.98
N GLN A 88 10.30 4.55 -5.29
CA GLN A 88 10.66 5.95 -5.12
C GLN A 88 10.86 6.30 -3.65
N ALA A 89 11.74 7.27 -3.41
CA ALA A 89 11.97 7.86 -2.10
C ALA A 89 11.40 9.28 -2.04
N ARG A 90 10.80 9.64 -0.91
CA ARG A 90 10.32 11.00 -0.62
C ARG A 90 10.95 11.50 0.67
N ILE A 91 11.35 12.76 0.65
CA ILE A 91 11.94 13.44 1.79
C ILE A 91 10.83 14.20 2.52
N TYR A 92 10.72 13.96 3.82
CA TYR A 92 9.81 14.65 4.73
C TYR A 92 10.62 15.42 5.77
N ARG A 93 10.20 16.66 6.06
CA ARG A 93 10.75 17.49 7.13
C ARG A 93 9.84 17.37 8.35
N LEU A 94 10.42 16.97 9.47
CA LEU A 94 9.71 16.77 10.72
C LEU A 94 9.59 18.10 11.49
N ALA A 95 8.51 18.26 12.25
CA ALA A 95 8.28 19.46 13.06
C ALA A 95 9.21 19.54 14.30
N ALA A 96 9.73 18.40 14.75
CA ALA A 96 10.59 18.24 15.92
C ALA A 96 11.72 17.24 15.62
N PRO A 97 12.84 17.28 16.37
CA PRO A 97 13.93 16.32 16.20
C PRO A 97 13.49 14.92 16.63
N ALA A 98 13.65 13.96 15.72
CA ALA A 98 13.36 12.54 15.92
C ALA A 98 14.62 11.76 16.28
N SER A 99 14.42 10.73 17.10
CA SER A 99 15.46 9.79 17.53
C SER A 99 15.17 8.38 17.02
N THR A 100 13.90 7.96 17.03
CA THR A 100 13.49 6.60 16.65
C THR A 100 12.41 6.62 15.58
N ILE A 101 12.53 5.74 14.59
CA ILE A 101 11.48 5.46 13.60
C ILE A 101 10.98 4.03 13.79
N VAL A 102 9.67 3.85 13.73
CA VAL A 102 9.03 2.53 13.71
C VAL A 102 8.13 2.42 12.49
N ILE A 103 8.33 1.35 11.71
CA ILE A 103 7.48 1.02 10.57
C ILE A 103 6.76 -0.29 10.86
N GLY A 104 5.45 -0.30 10.66
CA GLY A 104 4.63 -1.49 10.93
C GLY A 104 5.02 -2.70 10.06
N ASN A 105 5.33 -2.49 8.78
CA ASN A 105 5.79 -3.53 7.86
C ASN A 105 6.92 -3.03 6.94
N PRO A 106 8.20 -3.41 7.21
CA PRO A 106 9.34 -2.99 6.39
C PRO A 106 9.37 -3.60 4.98
N ALA A 107 8.55 -4.62 4.69
CA ALA A 107 8.42 -5.16 3.35
C ALA A 107 7.62 -4.25 2.41
N ILE A 108 6.76 -3.38 2.95
CA ILE A 108 5.94 -2.43 2.18
C ILE A 108 6.68 -1.11 1.98
N ALA A 109 7.24 -0.55 3.04
CA ALA A 109 7.98 0.70 3.00
C ALA A 109 9.11 0.69 4.02
N ASP A 110 10.12 1.51 3.77
CA ASP A 110 11.27 1.68 4.65
C ASP A 110 11.51 3.18 4.87
N ALA A 111 12.15 3.54 5.97
CA ALA A 111 12.44 4.94 6.26
C ALA A 111 13.73 5.07 7.07
N THR A 112 14.46 6.13 6.77
CA THR A 112 15.77 6.41 7.37
C THR A 112 15.85 7.88 7.76
N LEU A 113 16.44 8.17 8.92
CA LEU A 113 16.78 9.54 9.29
C LEU A 113 18.11 9.89 8.62
N GLN A 114 18.09 10.95 7.80
CA GLN A 114 19.33 11.55 7.31
C GLN A 114 19.95 12.46 8.37
N ASP A 115 19.10 13.19 9.10
CA ASP A 115 19.42 14.00 10.27
C ASP A 115 18.22 14.00 11.22
N ALA A 116 18.32 14.71 12.35
CA ALA A 116 17.28 14.72 13.38
C ALA A 116 15.90 15.19 12.86
N GLN A 117 15.81 15.97 11.78
CA GLN A 117 14.54 16.49 11.27
C GLN A 117 14.22 16.08 9.83
N THR A 118 15.03 15.20 9.24
CA THR A 118 14.93 14.84 7.83
C THR A 118 14.74 13.34 7.68
N LEU A 119 13.53 12.98 7.31
CA LEU A 119 13.11 11.60 7.12
C LEU A 119 13.08 11.29 5.62
N ILE A 120 13.79 10.25 5.20
CA ILE A 120 13.71 9.70 3.85
C ILE A 120 12.86 8.45 3.91
N VAL A 121 11.73 8.44 3.21
CA VAL A 121 10.79 7.30 3.16
C VAL A 121 10.81 6.70 1.76
N THR A 122 10.99 5.39 1.66
CA THR A 122 11.08 4.64 0.40
C THR A 122 9.97 3.61 0.30
N GLY A 123 9.23 3.62 -0.81
CA GLY A 123 8.23 2.60 -1.11
C GLY A 123 8.88 1.35 -1.70
N ARG A 124 8.68 0.18 -1.09
CA ARG A 124 9.26 -1.10 -1.53
C ARG A 124 8.25 -2.05 -2.19
N ALA A 125 7.01 -2.07 -1.68
CA ALA A 125 5.94 -2.90 -2.23
C ALA A 125 4.58 -2.22 -2.02
N TYR A 126 3.60 -2.58 -2.85
CA TYR A 126 2.25 -2.06 -2.72
C TYR A 126 1.61 -2.44 -1.39
N GLY A 127 0.92 -1.47 -0.79
CA GLY A 127 0.16 -1.71 0.44
C GLY A 127 0.02 -0.45 1.28
N GLN A 128 -0.54 -0.66 2.48
CA GLN A 128 -0.63 0.35 3.52
C GLN A 128 0.04 -0.18 4.77
N THR A 129 0.80 0.67 5.44
CA THR A 129 1.45 0.40 6.72
C THR A 129 1.34 1.64 7.61
N ASN A 130 1.98 1.58 8.78
CA ASN A 130 2.04 2.70 9.70
C ASN A 130 3.47 3.22 9.81
N LEU A 131 3.60 4.54 9.98
CA LEU A 131 4.86 5.22 10.25
C LEU A 131 4.72 5.98 11.57
N ILE A 132 5.52 5.58 12.56
CA ILE A 132 5.59 6.22 13.87
C ILE A 132 6.98 6.81 14.04
N VAL A 133 7.04 8.07 14.42
CA VAL A 133 8.29 8.80 14.68
C VAL A 133 8.28 9.28 16.11
N LEU A 134 9.33 8.95 16.86
CA LEU A 134 9.47 9.27 18.28
C LEU A 134 10.66 10.21 18.52
N ASP A 135 10.55 11.05 19.53
CA ASP A 135 11.66 11.88 20.03
C ASP A 135 12.61 11.08 20.95
N GLU A 136 13.59 11.75 21.54
CA GLU A 136 14.54 11.14 22.48
C GLU A 136 13.89 10.70 23.80
N GLN A 137 12.75 11.28 24.17
CA GLN A 137 11.99 10.95 25.37
C GLN A 137 11.02 9.79 25.13
N GLY A 138 10.87 9.34 23.87
CA GLY A 138 9.94 8.29 23.47
C GLY A 138 8.51 8.79 23.23
N GLU A 139 8.30 10.10 23.19
CA GLU A 139 7.00 10.70 22.88
C GLU A 139 6.77 10.71 21.36
N THR A 140 5.50 10.61 20.96
CA THR A 140 5.15 10.48 19.54
C THR A 140 5.13 11.84 18.86
N ILE A 141 6.06 12.05 17.94
CA ILE A 141 6.08 13.24 17.07
C ILE A 141 5.04 13.09 15.97
N THR A 142 4.90 11.90 15.40
CA THR A 142 3.99 11.62 14.28
C THR A 142 3.58 10.15 14.30
N ASP A 143 2.28 9.91 14.11
CA ASP A 143 1.68 8.59 13.90
C ASP A 143 0.70 8.71 12.73
N VAL A 144 1.09 8.18 11.56
CA VAL A 144 0.35 8.36 10.31
C VAL A 144 0.35 7.10 9.46
N GLN A 145 -0.74 6.91 8.73
CA GLN A 145 -0.85 5.84 7.73
C GLN A 145 0.06 6.15 6.53
N LEU A 146 0.89 5.18 6.15
CA LEU A 146 1.76 5.22 4.97
C LEU A 146 1.17 4.33 3.89
N ALA A 147 0.85 4.88 2.73
CA ALA A 147 0.38 4.15 1.57
C ALA A 147 1.41 4.17 0.43
N VAL A 148 1.77 2.99 -0.07
CA VAL A 148 2.62 2.83 -1.25
C VAL A 148 1.76 2.57 -2.47
N LEU A 149 1.86 3.47 -3.44
CA LEU A 149 1.02 3.49 -4.65
C LEU A 149 1.84 3.14 -5.89
N ALA A 150 1.15 2.80 -6.98
CA ALA A 150 1.79 2.71 -8.30
C ALA A 150 2.44 4.05 -8.66
N ALA A 151 3.64 3.98 -9.23
CA ALA A 151 4.24 5.14 -9.87
C ALA A 151 3.24 5.67 -10.90
N SER A 152 2.84 6.93 -10.72
CA SER A 152 1.81 7.54 -11.55
C SER A 152 2.34 7.98 -12.90
N GLU A 153 3.65 8.22 -13.00
CA GLU A 153 4.29 8.73 -14.20
C GLU A 153 4.87 7.60 -15.04
N ASN A 154 4.54 7.64 -16.34
CA ASN A 154 5.18 6.83 -17.38
C ASN A 154 5.15 5.31 -17.16
N LEU A 155 4.28 4.80 -16.29
CA LEU A 155 4.09 3.38 -16.06
C LEU A 155 2.83 2.90 -16.78
N VAL A 156 2.99 1.97 -17.72
CA VAL A 156 1.89 1.34 -18.45
C VAL A 156 1.80 -0.12 -18.03
N THR A 157 0.62 -0.55 -17.60
CA THR A 157 0.34 -1.96 -17.29
C THR A 157 -0.47 -2.60 -18.40
N VAL A 158 0.01 -3.73 -18.92
CA VAL A 158 -0.64 -4.54 -19.96
C VAL A 158 -1.12 -5.86 -19.36
N TYR A 159 -2.38 -6.20 -19.61
CA TYR A 159 -2.97 -7.49 -19.19
C TYR A 159 -3.17 -8.40 -20.39
N LYS A 160 -2.56 -9.59 -20.35
CA LYS A 160 -2.74 -10.69 -21.32
C LYS A 160 -3.47 -11.84 -20.63
N GLY A 161 -4.78 -11.77 -20.60
CA GLY A 161 -5.59 -12.64 -19.73
C GLY A 161 -5.33 -12.32 -18.26
N ALA A 162 -4.98 -13.33 -17.46
CA ALA A 162 -4.59 -13.14 -16.06
C ALA A 162 -3.13 -12.71 -15.86
N LYS A 163 -2.32 -12.65 -16.93
CA LYS A 163 -0.91 -12.25 -16.86
C LYS A 163 -0.80 -10.74 -16.94
N ARG A 164 -0.20 -10.12 -15.92
CA ARG A 164 0.09 -8.68 -15.87
C ARG A 164 1.54 -8.42 -16.27
N GLN A 165 1.79 -7.40 -17.07
CA GLN A 165 3.14 -6.96 -17.45
C GLN A 165 3.22 -5.44 -17.30
N SER A 166 4.32 -4.92 -16.74
CA SER A 166 4.52 -3.49 -16.57
C SER A 166 5.62 -2.97 -17.52
N LEU A 167 5.40 -1.77 -18.05
CA LEU A 167 6.27 -1.09 -18.99
C LEU A 167 6.54 0.33 -18.49
N SER A 168 7.79 0.79 -18.57
CA SER A 168 8.16 2.19 -18.34
C SER A 168 8.30 2.89 -19.69
N CYS A 169 7.50 3.92 -19.96
CA CYS A 169 7.39 4.58 -21.25
C CYS A 169 7.92 6.01 -21.18
N LEU A 170 9.22 6.20 -21.43
CA LEU A 170 9.85 7.51 -21.58
C LEU A 170 10.86 7.50 -22.74
N PRO A 171 10.59 8.13 -23.91
CA PRO A 171 9.33 8.20 -24.66
C PRO A 171 8.95 6.86 -25.33
N GLU A 172 9.87 5.89 -25.39
CA GLU A 172 9.62 4.52 -25.84
C GLU A 172 9.36 3.61 -24.63
N CYS A 173 8.52 2.59 -24.81
CA CYS A 173 8.16 1.67 -23.73
C CYS A 173 9.20 0.55 -23.57
N GLN A 174 9.82 0.47 -22.40
CA GLN A 174 10.75 -0.59 -22.00
C GLN A 174 10.13 -1.47 -20.92
N PRO A 175 10.38 -2.81 -20.94
CA PRO A 175 9.89 -3.70 -19.91
C PRO A 175 10.50 -3.37 -18.54
N THR A 176 9.67 -3.38 -17.49
CA THR A 176 10.11 -3.15 -16.12
C THR A 176 9.54 -4.21 -15.19
N ALA A 177 10.32 -4.60 -14.18
CA ALA A 177 9.93 -5.61 -13.21
C ALA A 177 9.19 -4.94 -12.04
N VAL A 178 7.86 -5.08 -11.99
CA VAL A 178 7.05 -4.50 -10.91
C VAL A 178 6.41 -5.60 -10.05
N PRO A 179 6.42 -5.49 -8.71
CA PRO A 179 5.70 -6.41 -7.84
C PRO A 179 4.24 -6.61 -8.25
N GLY A 180 3.83 -7.86 -8.44
CA GLY A 180 2.50 -8.24 -8.90
C GLY A 180 2.36 -8.38 -10.42
N ASP A 181 3.44 -8.24 -11.19
CA ASP A 181 3.48 -8.75 -12.57
C ASP A 181 3.53 -10.29 -12.61
N ASP A 182 3.27 -10.85 -13.79
CA ASP A 182 3.44 -12.28 -14.06
C ASP A 182 4.87 -12.75 -13.74
N SER A 183 5.00 -13.93 -13.13
CA SER A 183 6.27 -14.41 -12.62
C SER A 183 7.31 -14.67 -13.71
N GLU A 184 6.90 -15.06 -14.93
CA GLU A 184 7.83 -15.25 -16.04
C GLU A 184 8.36 -13.90 -16.53
N HIS A 185 7.49 -12.88 -16.61
CA HIS A 185 7.88 -11.52 -16.99
C HIS A 185 8.84 -10.90 -15.95
N PHE A 186 8.45 -10.92 -14.68
CA PHE A 186 9.24 -10.37 -13.58
C PHE A 186 10.59 -11.07 -13.44
N GLY A 187 10.58 -12.40 -13.38
CA GLY A 187 11.81 -13.19 -13.26
C GLY A 187 12.73 -13.08 -14.47
N GLY A 188 12.16 -12.97 -15.68
CA GLY A 188 12.92 -12.77 -16.92
C GLY A 188 13.71 -11.47 -16.91
N ILE A 189 13.08 -10.34 -16.54
CA ILE A 189 13.75 -9.03 -16.46
C ILE A 189 14.84 -9.03 -15.40
N LEU A 190 14.56 -9.54 -14.19
CA LEU A 190 15.57 -9.61 -13.14
C LEU A 190 16.76 -10.50 -13.53
N GLY A 191 16.51 -11.62 -14.22
CA GLY A 191 17.55 -12.48 -14.75
C GLY A 191 18.43 -11.77 -15.79
N GLN A 192 17.81 -11.02 -16.71
CA GLN A 192 18.53 -10.22 -17.71
C GLN A 192 19.39 -9.13 -17.06
N VAL A 193 18.87 -8.40 -16.07
CA VAL A 193 19.61 -7.37 -15.33
C VAL A 193 20.78 -7.99 -14.56
N ALA A 194 20.58 -9.12 -13.90
CA ALA A 194 21.66 -9.83 -13.20
C ALA A 194 22.77 -10.30 -14.15
N GLN A 195 22.41 -10.86 -15.31
CA GLN A 195 23.37 -11.25 -16.34
C GLN A 195 24.15 -10.04 -16.90
N HIS A 196 23.46 -8.93 -17.16
CA HIS A 196 24.08 -7.69 -17.62
C HIS A 196 25.08 -7.14 -16.59
N ASN A 197 24.70 -7.08 -15.31
CA ASN A 197 25.58 -6.63 -14.23
C ASN A 197 26.78 -7.58 -13.99
N GLY A 198 26.58 -8.88 -14.21
CA GLY A 198 27.65 -9.89 -14.15
C GLY A 198 28.65 -9.76 -15.30
N ALA A 199 28.20 -9.39 -16.50
CA ALA A 199 29.07 -9.22 -17.67
C ALA A 199 30.09 -8.07 -17.49
N GLY A 200 29.72 -7.00 -16.77
CA GLY A 200 30.61 -5.90 -16.41
C GLY A 200 31.62 -6.21 -15.31
N SER A 201 31.45 -7.32 -14.59
CA SER A 201 32.32 -7.73 -13.48
C SER A 201 33.50 -8.61 -13.89
N SER A 202 33.60 -8.97 -15.17
CA SER A 202 34.73 -9.74 -15.71
C SER A 202 35.90 -8.83 -16.09
N SER A 203 36.60 -8.30 -15.09
CA SER A 203 37.98 -7.87 -15.30
C SER A 203 38.81 -9.12 -15.64
N PRO A 204 39.64 -9.12 -16.71
CA PRO A 204 40.48 -10.26 -17.04
C PRO A 204 41.60 -10.36 -16.01
N ALA A 205 41.33 -11.00 -14.87
CA ALA A 205 42.38 -11.50 -14.01
C ALA A 205 43.09 -12.61 -14.80
N THR A 206 44.30 -12.30 -15.23
CA THR A 206 45.31 -13.17 -15.82
C THR A 206 45.17 -14.61 -15.32
N ALA A 207 44.80 -15.52 -16.22
CA ALA A 207 44.79 -16.94 -15.96
C ALA A 207 46.21 -17.39 -15.54
N SER A 208 46.41 -17.63 -14.25
CA SER A 208 47.57 -18.38 -13.77
C SER A 208 47.35 -19.84 -14.12
N THR A 209 48.06 -20.31 -15.14
CA THR A 209 48.28 -21.72 -15.42
C THR A 209 48.81 -22.41 -14.15
N GLY A 210 48.06 -23.39 -13.63
CA GLY A 210 48.53 -24.18 -12.50
C GLY A 210 47.62 -25.36 -12.15
N GLY A 211 48.08 -26.57 -12.49
CA GLY A 211 47.89 -27.73 -11.60
C GLY A 211 46.81 -28.73 -11.98
N THR A 212 47.17 -29.69 -12.83
CA THR A 212 46.55 -31.02 -12.92
C THR A 212 46.81 -31.81 -11.63
N GLY A 213 45.78 -32.44 -11.04
CA GLY A 213 45.96 -33.38 -9.94
C GLY A 213 44.63 -33.89 -9.36
N GLY A 214 44.24 -35.10 -9.74
CA GLY A 214 43.03 -35.77 -9.24
C GLY A 214 43.21 -36.30 -7.80
N GLY A 215 42.08 -36.61 -7.16
CA GLY A 215 42.06 -37.24 -5.84
C GLY A 215 40.64 -37.41 -5.31
N THR A 216 40.16 -38.64 -5.37
CA THR A 216 38.89 -39.15 -4.84
C THR A 216 38.77 -39.09 -3.32
N ALA A 217 37.54 -38.84 -2.86
CA ALA A 217 36.88 -39.34 -1.63
C ALA A 217 37.60 -39.20 -0.27
N ASN A 218 36.99 -38.46 0.65
CA ASN A 218 36.64 -39.01 1.97
C ASN A 218 35.58 -38.13 2.66
N ALA A 219 34.44 -38.73 3.01
CA ALA A 219 33.42 -38.12 3.84
C ALA A 219 33.51 -38.75 5.24
N SER A 220 33.98 -37.98 6.22
CA SER A 220 33.88 -38.33 7.64
C SER A 220 33.72 -37.09 8.52
N ALA A 221 32.55 -37.02 9.14
CA ALA A 221 32.24 -36.52 10.48
C ALA A 221 32.78 -35.15 10.92
N GLN A 222 31.89 -34.15 11.00
CA GLN A 222 32.10 -32.95 11.81
C GLN A 222 31.41 -33.14 13.17
N ALA A 223 32.22 -33.24 14.22
CA ALA A 223 31.82 -33.20 15.62
C ALA A 223 31.59 -31.74 16.08
N ALA A 224 30.63 -31.56 17.00
CA ALA A 224 30.29 -30.28 17.63
C ALA A 224 31.35 -29.84 18.66
N PRO A 225 31.62 -28.53 18.84
CA PRO A 225 32.47 -28.05 19.91
C PRO A 225 31.70 -27.86 21.23
N ALA A 226 32.34 -28.31 22.31
CA ALA A 226 32.02 -27.95 23.68
C ALA A 226 32.56 -26.55 23.99
N SER A 227 31.82 -25.78 24.80
CA SER A 227 32.33 -24.60 25.50
C SER A 227 31.84 -24.60 26.93
N GLN A 228 32.79 -24.24 27.80
CA GLN A 228 32.76 -24.18 29.26
C GLN A 228 31.79 -23.13 29.80
#